data_AF-A0A6C0H4B4-F1
#
_entry.id   AF-A0A6C0H4B4-F1
#
_cell.length_a   1.000
_cell.length_b   1.000
_cell.length_c   1.000
_cell.angle_alpha   90.00
_cell.angle_beta   90.00
_cell.angle_gamma   90.00
#
_symmetry.space_group_name_H-M   'P 1'
#
loop_
_entity.id
_entity.type
_entity.pdbx_description
1 polymer ?
#
loop_
_entity_poly.entity_id
_entity_poly.type
_entity_poly.pdbx_seq_one_letter_code
_entity_poly.pdbx_strand_id
1 'polypeptide(L)'
;MKLEIIIFLITVFVLANTYFEGKLINKLKQYEKYYKMALFAFIGLCVYLFIKKNPGNYKELVTHANSYIKYLPIDRNTASFITPIIDLTSKSITNELNNNYNFSSSVNNQQSQNLLTSINNNQNYLSKQQQKILSSGNISTKRSVSETKKKYVAASQNWHCKHCNKQLPAWFEVDHVKKLEYGGSNNIDNLEALCRDCHGKKTAFENL
;
A
#
# COMPACT_ATOMS: atom_id res chain seq x y z
N MET A 1 -36.49 16.16 -12.33
CA MET A 1 -37.48 15.84 -11.26
C MET A 1 -37.45 16.99 -10.26
N LYS A 2 -38.59 17.57 -9.91
CA LYS A 2 -38.62 18.70 -8.96
C LYS A 2 -38.22 18.19 -7.57
N LEU A 3 -37.25 18.85 -6.93
CA LEU A 3 -36.73 18.48 -5.60
C LEU A 3 -37.86 18.30 -4.56
N GLU A 4 -38.93 19.08 -4.70
CA GLU A 4 -40.15 19.02 -3.90
C GLU A 4 -40.80 17.62 -3.87
N ILE A 5 -40.80 16.91 -5.00
CA ILE A 5 -41.40 15.56 -5.10
C ILE A 5 -40.57 14.55 -4.31
N ILE A 6 -39.25 14.69 -4.30
CA ILE A 6 -38.33 13.82 -3.56
C ILE A 6 -38.52 14.02 -2.05
N ILE A 7 -38.64 15.26 -1.61
CA ILE A 7 -38.86 15.60 -0.19
C ILE A 7 -40.22 15.05 0.28
N PHE A 8 -41.27 15.17 -0.55
CA PHE A 8 -42.58 14.61 -0.24
C PHE A 8 -42.56 13.07 -0.15
N LEU A 9 -41.85 12.40 -1.06
CA LEU A 9 -41.71 10.93 -1.02
C LEU A 9 -40.96 10.45 0.24
N ILE A 10 -39.88 11.14 0.62
CA ILE A 10 -39.10 10.79 1.81
C ILE A 10 -39.93 10.98 3.08
N THR A 11 -40.65 12.10 3.20
CA THR A 11 -41.49 12.37 4.38
C THR A 11 -42.63 11.36 4.54
N VAL A 12 -43.32 11.02 3.45
CA VAL A 12 -44.35 9.96 3.44
C VAL A 12 -43.75 8.58 3.81
N PHE A 13 -42.56 8.26 3.28
CA PHE A 13 -41.87 7.01 3.60
C PHE A 13 -41.49 6.90 5.08
N VAL A 14 -41.00 8.00 5.68
CA VAL A 14 -40.64 8.04 7.10
C VAL A 14 -41.89 7.91 7.98
N LEU A 15 -42.97 8.63 7.66
CA LEU A 15 -44.26 8.52 8.36
C LEU A 15 -44.82 7.09 8.32
N ALA A 16 -44.83 6.47 7.13
CA ALA A 16 -45.24 5.07 6.98
C ALA A 16 -44.35 4.12 7.79
N ASN A 17 -43.03 4.33 7.78
CA ASN A 17 -42.11 3.49 8.53
C ASN A 17 -42.32 3.59 10.06
N THR A 18 -42.60 4.80 10.56
CA THR A 18 -42.94 5.02 11.98
C THR A 18 -44.29 4.37 12.34
N TYR A 19 -45.29 4.46 11.46
CA TYR A 19 -46.62 3.87 11.66
C TYR A 19 -46.59 2.33 11.74
N PHE A 20 -45.73 1.68 10.94
CA PHE A 20 -45.58 0.22 10.94
C PHE A 20 -44.47 -0.30 11.88
N GLU A 21 -44.05 0.48 12.87
CA GLU A 21 -43.04 0.10 13.90
C GLU A 21 -41.75 -0.49 13.28
N GLY A 22 -41.28 0.05 12.15
CA GLY A 22 -40.06 -0.43 11.49
C GLY A 22 -40.19 -1.79 10.77
N LYS A 23 -41.38 -2.40 10.72
CA LYS A 23 -41.63 -3.67 10.01
C LYS A 23 -41.38 -3.54 8.50
N LEU A 24 -41.56 -2.34 7.94
CA LEU A 24 -41.21 -1.99 6.56
C LEU A 24 -39.70 -2.10 6.30
N ILE A 25 -38.88 -1.50 7.17
CA ILE A 25 -37.41 -1.61 7.08
C ILE A 25 -36.95 -3.07 7.23
N ASN A 26 -37.57 -3.83 8.13
CA ASN A 26 -37.21 -5.24 8.33
C ASN A 26 -37.53 -6.10 7.10
N LYS A 27 -38.67 -5.87 6.43
CA LYS A 27 -38.97 -6.49 5.14
C LYS A 27 -37.98 -6.06 4.05
N LEU A 28 -37.59 -4.79 4.00
CA LEU A 28 -36.61 -4.29 3.02
C LEU A 28 -35.23 -4.96 3.21
N LYS A 29 -34.79 -5.12 4.46
CA LYS A 29 -33.55 -5.84 4.81
C LYS A 29 -33.60 -7.32 4.41
N GLN A 30 -34.76 -7.97 4.48
CA GLN A 30 -34.92 -9.36 4.04
C GLN A 30 -34.61 -9.55 2.54
N TYR A 31 -34.83 -8.52 1.72
CA TYR A 31 -34.53 -8.55 0.27
C TYR A 31 -33.12 -8.07 -0.09
N GLU A 32 -32.23 -7.85 0.88
CA GLU A 32 -30.85 -7.35 0.65
C GLU A 32 -30.10 -8.19 -0.41
N LYS A 33 -30.31 -9.51 -0.42
CA LYS A 33 -29.75 -10.43 -1.42
C LYS A 33 -30.13 -10.02 -2.85
N TYR A 34 -31.39 -9.67 -3.09
CA TYR A 34 -31.89 -9.36 -4.43
C TYR A 34 -31.36 -8.02 -4.93
N TYR A 35 -31.29 -7.00 -4.07
CA TYR A 35 -30.70 -5.72 -4.44
C TYR A 35 -29.19 -5.83 -4.74
N LYS A 36 -28.45 -6.66 -3.99
CA LYS A 36 -27.04 -6.96 -4.31
C LYS A 36 -26.89 -7.64 -5.67
N MET A 37 -27.71 -8.66 -5.95
CA MET A 37 -27.70 -9.35 -7.25
C MET A 37 -28.06 -8.41 -8.41
N ALA A 38 -29.09 -7.58 -8.23
CA ALA A 38 -29.50 -6.58 -9.22
C ALA A 38 -28.40 -5.55 -9.49
N LEU A 39 -27.70 -5.09 -8.45
CA LEU A 39 -26.59 -4.14 -8.59
C LEU A 39 -25.44 -4.73 -9.42
N PHE A 40 -25.03 -5.98 -9.15
CA PHE A 40 -23.98 -6.64 -9.93
C PHE A 40 -24.40 -6.84 -11.39
N ALA A 41 -25.65 -7.25 -11.62
CA ALA A 41 -26.19 -7.39 -12.96
C ALA A 41 -26.23 -6.04 -13.72
N PHE A 42 -26.64 -4.97 -13.03
CA PHE A 42 -26.67 -3.62 -13.58
C PHE A 42 -25.26 -3.13 -13.94
N ILE A 43 -24.28 -3.28 -13.05
CA ILE A 43 -22.89 -2.91 -13.31
C ILE A 43 -22.34 -3.71 -14.50
N GLY A 44 -22.58 -5.02 -14.54
CA GLY A 44 -22.17 -5.87 -15.65
C GLY A 44 -22.78 -5.43 -16.99
N LEU A 45 -24.07 -5.11 -17.00
CA LEU A 45 -24.76 -4.59 -18.18
C LEU A 45 -24.21 -3.24 -18.63
N CYS A 46 -23.94 -2.33 -17.69
CA CYS A 46 -23.33 -1.03 -17.98
C CYS A 46 -21.96 -1.20 -18.65
N VAL A 47 -21.10 -2.05 -18.09
CA VAL A 47 -19.77 -2.33 -18.66
C VAL A 47 -19.89 -2.97 -20.04
N TYR A 48 -20.79 -3.96 -20.21
CA TYR A 48 -21.03 -4.62 -21.49
C TYR A 48 -21.49 -3.63 -22.57
N LEU A 49 -22.50 -2.81 -22.28
CA LEU A 49 -23.01 -1.81 -23.23
C LEU A 49 -21.95 -0.76 -23.55
N PHE A 50 -21.13 -0.38 -22.58
CA PHE A 50 -20.05 0.59 -22.78
C PHE A 50 -18.97 0.06 -23.74
N ILE A 51 -18.46 -1.16 -23.50
CA ILE A 51 -17.47 -1.80 -24.37
C ILE A 51 -18.03 -1.98 -25.78
N LYS A 52 -19.30 -2.39 -25.89
CA LYS A 52 -19.98 -2.56 -27.20
C LYS A 52 -20.14 -1.24 -27.95
N LYS A 53 -20.38 -0.14 -27.25
CA LYS A 53 -20.59 1.19 -27.86
C LYS A 53 -19.27 1.86 -28.27
N ASN A 54 -18.18 1.63 -27.53
CA ASN A 54 -16.87 2.24 -27.76
C ASN A 54 -15.73 1.19 -27.79
N PRO A 55 -15.61 0.38 -28.85
CA PRO A 55 -14.63 -0.72 -28.91
C PRO A 55 -13.16 -0.25 -28.91
N GLY A 56 -12.87 1.01 -29.24
CA GLY A 56 -11.51 1.56 -29.28
C GLY A 56 -10.99 2.21 -27.99
N ASN A 57 -11.89 2.69 -27.11
CA ASN A 57 -11.51 3.63 -26.04
C ASN A 57 -11.62 3.05 -24.62
N TYR A 58 -11.84 1.73 -24.48
CA TYR A 58 -11.88 1.10 -23.15
C TYR A 58 -10.54 1.23 -22.41
N LYS A 59 -9.42 1.27 -23.15
CA LYS A 59 -8.08 1.45 -22.59
C LYS A 59 -7.94 2.82 -21.91
N GLU A 60 -8.40 3.88 -22.56
CA GLU A 60 -8.40 5.23 -21.99
C GLU A 60 -9.30 5.34 -20.76
N LEU A 61 -10.47 4.68 -20.75
CA LEU A 61 -11.32 4.66 -19.57
C LEU A 61 -10.62 4.02 -18.37
N VAL A 62 -9.89 2.92 -18.59
CA VAL A 62 -9.20 2.22 -17.50
C VAL A 62 -8.00 3.04 -16.99
N THR A 63 -7.27 3.73 -17.89
CA THR A 63 -6.17 4.62 -17.48
C THR A 63 -6.67 5.85 -16.71
N HIS A 64 -7.79 6.45 -17.13
CA HIS A 64 -8.43 7.54 -16.40
C HIS A 64 -9.08 7.05 -15.09
N ALA A 65 -9.73 5.89 -15.06
CA ALA A 65 -10.28 5.33 -13.83
C ALA A 65 -9.19 5.09 -12.78
N ASN A 66 -8.00 4.64 -13.18
CA ASN A 66 -6.85 4.48 -12.28
C ASN A 66 -6.39 5.82 -11.68
N SER A 67 -6.37 6.89 -12.47
CA SER A 67 -6.02 8.22 -11.95
C SER A 67 -7.08 8.76 -10.99
N TYR A 68 -8.38 8.47 -11.23
CA TYR A 68 -9.46 8.83 -10.32
C TYR A 68 -9.48 8.01 -9.02
N ILE A 69 -9.25 6.69 -9.08
CA ILE A 69 -9.23 5.82 -7.88
C ILE A 69 -8.17 6.28 -6.88
N LYS A 70 -7.04 6.81 -7.36
CA LYS A 70 -5.96 7.35 -6.52
C LYS A 70 -6.39 8.53 -5.65
N TYR A 71 -7.34 9.34 -6.11
CA TYR A 71 -7.80 10.55 -5.42
C TYR A 71 -9.17 10.37 -4.74
N LEU A 72 -9.76 9.18 -4.82
CA LEU A 72 -11.05 8.90 -4.21
C LEU A 72 -10.86 8.71 -2.69
N PRO A 73 -11.58 9.46 -1.84
CA PRO A 73 -11.51 9.26 -0.40
C PRO A 73 -12.18 7.93 -0.05
N ILE A 74 -11.36 6.87 0.07
CA ILE A 74 -11.82 5.53 0.45
C ILE A 74 -11.45 5.28 1.91
N ASP A 75 -12.45 4.96 2.71
CA ASP A 75 -12.27 4.55 4.11
C ASP A 75 -11.53 3.20 4.20
N ARG A 76 -10.74 2.99 5.27
CA ARG A 76 -9.90 1.80 5.48
C ARG A 76 -10.69 0.50 5.41
N ASN A 77 -11.92 0.49 5.93
CA ASN A 77 -12.81 -0.68 5.88
C ASN A 77 -13.24 -1.01 4.45
N THR A 78 -13.52 -0.01 3.63
CA THR A 78 -13.88 -0.18 2.23
C THR A 78 -12.67 -0.57 1.38
N ALA A 79 -11.48 -0.08 1.73
CA ALA A 79 -10.24 -0.40 1.04
C ALA A 79 -9.96 -1.91 1.05
N SER A 80 -10.13 -2.61 2.19
CA SER A 80 -9.90 -4.06 2.27
C SER A 80 -10.81 -4.90 1.37
N PHE A 81 -12.02 -4.42 1.08
CA PHE A 81 -12.95 -5.12 0.18
C PHE A 81 -12.62 -4.93 -1.30
N ILE A 82 -12.06 -3.77 -1.67
CA ILE A 82 -11.82 -3.39 -3.08
C ILE A 82 -10.36 -3.66 -3.49
N THR A 83 -9.43 -3.75 -2.54
CA THR A 83 -8.01 -4.07 -2.79
C THR A 83 -7.74 -5.28 -3.71
N PRO A 84 -8.41 -6.44 -3.58
CA PRO A 84 -8.13 -7.59 -4.45
C PRO A 84 -8.46 -7.31 -5.92
N ILE A 85 -9.49 -6.51 -6.20
CA ILE A 85 -9.91 -6.16 -7.55
C ILE A 85 -8.93 -5.15 -8.17
N ILE A 86 -8.50 -4.16 -7.39
CA ILE A 86 -7.54 -3.14 -7.84
C ILE A 86 -6.17 -3.77 -8.16
N ASP A 87 -5.71 -4.71 -7.34
CA ASP A 87 -4.44 -5.42 -7.58
C ASP A 87 -4.48 -6.23 -8.88
N LEU A 88 -5.59 -6.92 -9.16
CA LEU A 88 -5.82 -7.66 -10.42
C LEU A 88 -5.82 -6.75 -11.65
N THR A 89 -6.51 -5.61 -11.58
CA THR A 89 -6.57 -4.64 -12.69
C THR A 89 -5.21 -3.99 -12.95
N SER A 90 -4.45 -3.68 -11.90
CA SER A 90 -3.11 -3.10 -12.06
C SER A 90 -2.13 -4.06 -12.73
N LYS A 91 -2.20 -5.36 -12.39
CA LYS A 91 -1.32 -6.41 -12.96
C LYS A 91 -1.62 -6.74 -14.42
N SER A 92 -2.89 -6.71 -14.84
CA SER A 92 -3.26 -7.00 -16.23
C SER A 92 -2.83 -5.87 -17.19
N ILE A 93 -2.98 -4.61 -16.78
CA ILE A 93 -2.58 -3.44 -17.57
C ILE A 93 -1.04 -3.37 -17.73
N THR A 94 -0.28 -3.71 -16.68
CA THR A 94 1.19 -3.69 -16.75
C THR A 94 1.76 -4.77 -17.68
N ASN A 95 1.09 -5.92 -17.80
CA ASN A 95 1.55 -7.01 -18.66
C ASN A 95 1.29 -6.74 -20.16
N GLU A 96 0.27 -5.97 -20.54
CA GLU A 96 0.06 -5.58 -21.95
C GLU A 96 1.02 -4.50 -22.44
N LEU A 97 1.48 -3.60 -21.56
CA LEU A 97 2.40 -2.51 -21.94
C LEU A 97 3.85 -3.00 -22.14
N ASN A 98 4.26 -4.08 -21.46
CA ASN A 98 5.63 -4.61 -21.54
C ASN A 98 5.92 -5.48 -22.78
N ASN A 99 4.90 -5.94 -23.51
CA ASN A 99 5.09 -6.86 -24.65
C ASN A 99 5.34 -6.15 -26.00
N ASN A 100 5.39 -4.82 -26.06
CA ASN A 100 5.47 -4.08 -27.33
C ASN A 100 6.64 -3.09 -27.46
N TYR A 101 7.64 -3.15 -26.58
CA TYR A 101 8.86 -2.33 -26.71
C TYR A 101 10.13 -3.16 -26.49
N ASN A 102 10.51 -3.93 -27.51
CA ASN A 102 11.92 -4.20 -27.77
C ASN A 102 12.49 -2.98 -28.52
N PHE A 103 13.01 -1.99 -27.77
CA PHE A 103 13.81 -0.94 -28.36
C PHE A 103 15.15 -0.83 -27.63
N SER A 104 16.17 -1.36 -28.30
CA SER A 104 17.58 -1.14 -28.03
C SER A 104 17.88 0.35 -28.17
N SER A 105 18.10 1.07 -27.07
CA SER A 105 18.74 2.39 -27.09
C SER A 105 19.28 2.78 -25.72
N SER A 106 20.58 2.99 -25.69
CA SER A 106 21.34 3.59 -24.59
C SER A 106 20.95 5.06 -24.44
N VAL A 107 20.05 5.39 -23.52
CA VAL A 107 19.83 6.76 -23.02
C VAL A 107 19.40 6.69 -21.56
N ASN A 108 20.07 7.46 -20.72
CA ASN A 108 19.82 7.62 -19.28
C ASN A 108 18.35 7.88 -18.96
N ASN A 109 17.67 6.89 -18.38
CA ASN A 109 16.41 7.07 -17.66
C ASN A 109 16.43 6.16 -16.42
N GLN A 110 16.99 6.70 -15.33
CA GLN A 110 16.90 6.14 -13.98
C GLN A 110 15.47 6.28 -13.45
N GLN A 111 14.50 5.53 -13.96
CA GLN A 111 13.21 5.41 -13.25
C GLN A 111 12.36 4.16 -13.53
N SER A 112 12.83 3.19 -14.31
CA SER A 112 11.95 2.08 -14.76
C SER A 112 12.56 0.69 -14.70
N GLN A 113 13.40 0.37 -13.71
CA GLN A 113 14.01 -0.97 -13.59
C GLN A 113 13.69 -1.77 -12.31
N ASN A 114 12.76 -1.33 -11.46
CA ASN A 114 12.41 -2.08 -10.24
C ASN A 114 11.14 -2.94 -10.35
N LEU A 115 10.80 -3.45 -11.54
CA LEU A 115 9.62 -4.32 -11.71
C LEU A 115 9.93 -5.63 -12.46
N LEU A 116 11.15 -6.16 -12.33
CA LEU A 116 11.51 -7.50 -12.81
C LEU A 116 12.19 -8.37 -11.74
N THR A 117 11.90 -8.15 -10.46
CA THR A 117 12.39 -8.97 -9.33
C THR A 117 11.24 -9.55 -8.49
N SER A 118 10.16 -9.98 -9.13
CA SER A 118 9.08 -10.71 -8.46
C SER A 118 8.69 -12.00 -9.20
N ILE A 119 9.69 -12.75 -9.67
CA ILE A 119 9.56 -14.19 -9.85
C ILE A 119 10.48 -14.79 -8.79
N ASN A 120 9.90 -15.60 -7.90
CA ASN A 120 10.47 -16.06 -6.63
C ASN A 120 10.41 -15.00 -5.53
N ASN A 121 9.37 -15.08 -4.70
CA ASN A 121 9.56 -15.62 -3.37
C ASN A 121 8.19 -15.81 -2.69
N ASN A 122 7.87 -17.09 -2.49
CA ASN A 122 7.17 -17.53 -1.29
C ASN A 122 7.80 -16.82 -0.07
N GLN A 123 6.97 -16.50 0.93
CA GLN A 123 7.30 -15.81 2.18
C GLN A 123 7.28 -14.28 2.07
N ASN A 124 6.22 -13.66 2.61
CA ASN A 124 6.31 -12.91 3.88
C ASN A 124 5.02 -12.12 4.14
N TYR A 125 4.43 -12.33 5.32
CA TYR A 125 3.37 -11.52 5.93
C TYR A 125 3.88 -10.11 6.32
N LEU A 126 4.73 -9.49 5.51
CA LEU A 126 5.29 -8.17 5.80
C LEU A 126 4.37 -7.07 5.26
N SER A 127 4.03 -6.13 6.12
CA SER A 127 3.29 -4.93 5.74
C SER A 127 4.07 -4.13 4.67
N LYS A 128 3.35 -3.43 3.78
CA LYS A 128 3.93 -2.52 2.78
C LYS A 128 4.92 -1.50 3.40
N GLN A 129 4.73 -1.16 4.68
CA GLN A 129 5.63 -0.28 5.41
C GLN A 129 6.95 -0.96 5.77
N GLN A 130 6.94 -2.22 6.20
CA GLN A 130 8.16 -2.99 6.45
C GLN A 130 8.96 -3.22 5.17
N GLN A 131 8.28 -3.49 4.04
CA GLN A 131 8.93 -3.62 2.73
C GLN A 131 9.68 -2.34 2.32
N LYS A 132 9.12 -1.16 2.60
CA LYS A 132 9.80 0.13 2.37
C LYS A 132 11.05 0.31 3.24
N ILE A 133 11.03 -0.15 4.48
CA ILE A 133 12.19 -0.03 5.39
C ILE A 133 13.34 -0.93 4.90
N LEU A 134 13.03 -2.16 4.48
CA LEU A 134 13.99 -3.11 3.89
C LEU A 134 14.61 -2.59 2.59
N SER A 135 13.80 -2.01 1.71
CA SER A 135 14.26 -1.46 0.42
C SER A 135 14.91 -0.06 0.54
N SER A 136 14.77 0.63 1.68
CA SER A 136 15.40 1.92 1.91
C SER A 136 16.90 1.75 2.24
N GLY A 137 17.80 2.11 1.32
CA GLY A 137 19.24 1.95 1.55
C GLY A 137 20.11 1.70 0.30
N ASN A 138 19.49 1.55 -0.87
CA ASN A 138 20.19 1.22 -2.13
C ASN A 138 21.13 2.31 -2.66
N ILE A 139 21.17 3.50 -2.03
CA ILE A 139 22.09 4.58 -2.36
C ILE A 139 22.99 4.80 -1.12
N SER A 140 24.26 4.44 -1.23
CA SER A 140 25.26 4.47 -0.13
C SER A 140 25.69 5.88 0.29
N THR A 141 25.16 6.93 -0.33
CA THR A 141 25.71 8.29 -0.25
C THR A 141 25.28 9.09 0.99
N LYS A 142 24.25 8.65 1.73
CA LYS A 142 23.84 9.30 2.98
C LYS A 142 24.32 8.49 4.19
N ARG A 143 25.16 9.12 5.04
CA ARG A 143 25.63 8.56 6.32
C ARG A 143 24.52 8.45 7.39
N SER A 144 23.31 8.92 7.10
CA SER A 144 22.19 8.90 8.04
C SER A 144 21.16 7.84 7.68
N VAL A 145 20.83 7.00 8.65
CA VAL A 145 19.68 6.08 8.59
C VAL A 145 18.42 6.77 9.13
N SER A 146 17.26 6.46 8.57
CA SER A 146 15.99 7.08 8.98
C SER A 146 15.59 6.67 10.41
N GLU A 147 14.93 7.56 11.15
CA GLU A 147 14.49 7.28 12.54
C GLU A 147 13.61 6.03 12.64
N THR A 148 12.74 5.80 11.66
CA THR A 148 11.93 4.57 11.59
C THR A 148 12.78 3.32 11.45
N LYS A 149 13.86 3.38 10.65
CA LYS A 149 14.79 2.28 10.48
C LYS A 149 15.57 2.01 11.77
N LYS A 150 15.99 3.07 12.48
CA LYS A 150 16.62 2.94 13.80
C LYS A 150 15.72 2.21 14.80
N LYS A 151 14.46 2.62 14.89
CA LYS A 151 13.45 1.96 15.75
C LYS A 151 13.21 0.51 15.34
N TYR A 152 13.21 0.21 14.04
CA TYR A 152 13.07 -1.15 13.54
C TYR A 152 14.24 -2.05 13.97
N VAL A 153 15.49 -1.56 13.85
CA VAL A 153 16.69 -2.28 14.29
C VAL A 153 16.68 -2.50 15.82
N ALA A 154 16.29 -1.50 16.60
CA ALA A 154 16.15 -1.68 18.05
C ALA A 154 15.07 -2.72 18.40
N ALA A 155 13.92 -2.68 17.72
CA ALA A 155 12.84 -3.64 17.92
C ALA A 155 13.25 -5.07 17.52
N SER A 156 13.99 -5.25 16.42
CA SER A 156 14.49 -6.58 16.02
C SER A 156 15.52 -7.15 16.99
N GLN A 157 16.21 -6.28 17.75
CA GLN A 157 17.08 -6.65 18.87
C GLN A 157 16.34 -6.76 20.21
N ASN A 158 15.01 -6.83 20.21
CA ASN A 158 14.18 -6.85 21.41
C ASN A 158 14.45 -5.70 22.38
N TRP A 159 14.84 -4.52 21.87
CA TRP A 159 15.26 -3.37 22.68
C TRP A 159 16.44 -3.66 23.62
N HIS A 160 17.34 -4.56 23.26
CA HIS A 160 18.58 -4.82 24.00
C HIS A 160 19.81 -4.45 23.16
N CYS A 161 20.83 -3.93 23.84
CA CYS A 161 22.09 -3.55 23.20
C CYS A 161 22.79 -4.79 22.65
N LYS A 162 23.24 -4.73 21.39
CA LYS A 162 23.89 -5.86 20.72
C LYS A 162 25.17 -6.36 21.42
N HIS A 163 25.90 -5.47 22.10
CA HIS A 163 27.19 -5.78 22.71
C HIS A 163 27.11 -6.20 24.18
N CYS A 164 26.31 -5.51 24.99
CA CYS A 164 26.24 -5.75 26.44
C CYS A 164 24.91 -6.33 26.90
N ASN A 165 23.96 -6.58 26.00
CA ASN A 165 22.64 -7.16 26.27
C ASN A 165 21.80 -6.42 27.32
N LYS A 166 22.18 -5.21 27.76
CA LYS A 166 21.32 -4.38 28.61
C LYS A 166 20.18 -3.75 27.79
N GLN A 167 19.05 -3.49 28.42
CA GLN A 167 17.94 -2.79 27.77
C GLN A 167 18.40 -1.42 27.25
N LEU A 168 18.02 -1.12 26.01
CA LEU A 168 18.35 0.13 25.33
C LEU A 168 17.54 1.29 25.94
N PRO A 169 18.20 2.39 26.35
CA PRO A 169 17.51 3.60 26.80
C PRO A 169 16.88 4.34 25.62
N ALA A 170 16.04 5.34 25.88
CA ALA A 170 15.40 6.14 24.84
C ALA A 170 16.40 6.85 23.89
N TRP A 171 17.61 7.13 24.37
CA TRP A 171 18.70 7.76 23.63
C TRP A 171 19.73 6.76 23.08
N PHE A 172 19.29 5.57 22.67
CA PHE A 172 20.15 4.60 22.00
C PHE A 172 20.63 5.11 20.64
N GLU A 173 21.74 4.56 20.18
CA GLU A 173 22.35 4.90 18.89
C GLU A 173 22.34 3.66 17.99
N VAL A 174 22.18 3.87 16.69
CA VAL A 174 22.24 2.80 15.69
C VAL A 174 23.40 3.09 14.78
N ASP A 175 24.27 2.09 14.66
CA ASP A 175 25.53 2.20 13.95
C ASP A 175 25.72 1.03 12.98
N HIS A 176 26.61 1.19 12.02
CA HIS A 176 26.86 0.18 11.00
C HIS A 176 27.81 -0.89 11.52
N VAL A 177 27.48 -2.18 11.42
CA VAL A 177 28.38 -3.29 11.80
C VAL A 177 29.71 -3.17 11.02
N LYS A 178 29.60 -2.90 9.72
CA LYS A 178 30.72 -2.51 8.85
C LYS A 178 30.49 -1.08 8.38
N LYS A 179 31.39 -0.15 8.72
CA LYS A 179 31.29 1.25 8.28
C LYS A 179 31.18 1.38 6.77
N LEU A 180 30.49 2.43 6.31
CA LEU A 180 30.34 2.76 4.89
C LEU A 180 31.69 2.95 4.18
N GLU A 181 32.69 3.52 4.86
CA GLU A 181 34.04 3.76 4.31
C GLU A 181 34.81 2.47 3.96
N TYR A 182 34.50 1.37 4.66
CA TYR A 182 35.10 0.06 4.39
C TYR A 182 34.25 -0.79 3.44
N GLY A 183 33.26 -0.21 2.77
CA GLY A 183 32.32 -0.93 1.89
C GLY A 183 31.14 -1.55 2.64
N GLY A 184 30.71 -0.92 3.75
CA GLY A 184 29.45 -1.23 4.41
C GLY A 184 28.23 -0.79 3.61
N SER A 185 27.06 -1.33 3.95
CA SER A 185 25.77 -0.95 3.35
C SER A 185 24.82 -0.34 4.37
N ASN A 186 23.80 0.36 3.89
CA ASN A 186 22.73 0.88 4.73
C ASN A 186 21.65 -0.19 5.04
N ASN A 187 21.86 -1.47 4.72
CA ASN A 187 20.88 -2.52 4.93
C ASN A 187 20.70 -2.83 6.42
N ILE A 188 19.52 -3.33 6.80
CA ILE A 188 19.20 -3.65 8.20
C ILE A 188 20.21 -4.65 8.78
N ASP A 189 20.68 -5.59 7.97
CA ASP A 189 21.63 -6.63 8.38
C ASP A 189 23.01 -6.06 8.74
N ASN A 190 23.34 -4.86 8.25
CA ASN A 190 24.56 -4.14 8.57
C ASN A 190 24.33 -3.04 9.62
N LEU A 191 23.20 -3.02 10.32
CA LEU A 191 22.89 -2.04 11.36
C LEU A 191 22.69 -2.74 12.70
N GLU A 192 23.21 -2.13 13.76
CA GLU A 192 23.07 -2.62 15.13
C GLU A 192 22.73 -1.47 16.09
N ALA A 193 21.82 -1.74 17.02
CA ALA A 193 21.46 -0.80 18.07
C ALA A 193 22.34 -0.99 19.31
N LEU A 194 22.99 0.08 19.73
CA LEU A 194 23.98 0.10 20.81
C LEU A 194 23.59 1.12 21.89
N CYS A 195 23.97 0.80 23.13
CA CYS A 195 23.98 1.80 24.18
C CYS A 195 25.17 2.75 23.98
N ARG A 196 25.12 3.93 24.62
CA ARG A 196 26.14 4.98 24.45
C ARG A 196 27.55 4.52 24.82
N ASP A 197 27.68 3.69 25.85
CA ASP A 197 28.98 3.16 26.28
C ASP A 197 29.57 2.20 25.23
N CYS A 198 28.74 1.28 24.71
CA CYS A 198 29.17 0.31 23.71
C CYS A 198 29.46 0.96 22.36
N HIS A 199 28.68 1.98 21.99
CA HIS A 199 28.92 2.76 20.79
C HIS A 199 30.23 3.54 20.89
N GLY A 200 30.44 4.28 21.99
CA GLY A 200 31.70 5.01 22.22
C GLY A 200 32.92 4.09 22.24
N LYS A 201 32.79 2.90 22.86
CA LYS A 201 33.84 1.86 22.83
C LYS A 201 34.16 1.45 21.39
N LYS A 202 33.14 1.13 20.58
CA LYS A 202 33.32 0.74 19.18
C LYS A 202 34.00 1.83 18.36
N THR A 203 33.51 3.07 18.42
CA THR A 203 34.11 4.21 17.72
C THR A 203 35.58 4.42 18.11
N ALA A 204 35.93 4.24 19.39
CA ALA A 204 37.31 4.33 19.84
C ALA A 204 38.19 3.24 19.19
N PHE A 205 37.75 1.98 19.18
CA PHE A 205 38.48 0.87 18.55
C PHE A 205 38.64 1.02 17.04
N GLU A 206 37.69 1.65 16.35
CA GLU A 206 37.74 1.83 14.90
C GLU A 206 38.61 3.01 14.46
N ASN A 207 39.03 3.88 15.40
CA ASN A 207 39.88 5.04 15.14
C ASN A 207 41.30 4.87 15.73
N LEU A 208 41.59 3.70 16.31
CA LEU A 208 42.91 3.26 16.78
C LEU A 208 43.70 2.64 15.63
#